data_AF-A0A444V1I4-F1
#
_entry.id   AF-A0A444V1I4-F1
#
_cell.length_a   1.000
_cell.length_b   1.000
_cell.length_c   1.000
_cell.angle_alpha   90.00
_cell.angle_beta   90.00
_cell.angle_gamma   90.00
#
_symmetry.space_group_name_H-M   'P 1'
#
loop_
_entity.id
_entity.type
_entity.pdbx_description
1 polymer ?
#
loop_
_entity_poly.entity_id
_entity_poly.type
_entity_poly.pdbx_seq_one_letter_code
_entity_poly.pdbx_strand_id
1 'polypeptide(L)'
;MVSCLDDIAIVVQSSTVTGVNIAQKVGTKDGEVLVPQSDWRSFLKPFFRMMLGIKKYHHFRFDTAHHGMVFRKQYSDSKDEMFALLRDDTCQPPADRPQPIRPPGLDCKRKQYLYEKIPEYCTPATMDRTCPQPTDVNDD
;
A
#
# COMPACT_ATOMS: atom_id res chain seq x y z
N MET A 1 25.35 -7.17 -8.08
CA MET A 1 24.67 -7.72 -6.88
C MET A 1 23.69 -6.67 -6.41
N VAL A 2 22.49 -7.07 -6.00
CA VAL A 2 21.46 -6.14 -5.52
C VAL A 2 21.49 -6.16 -4.00
N SER A 3 21.80 -5.02 -3.39
CA SER A 3 22.00 -4.90 -1.94
C SER A 3 21.14 -3.82 -1.29
N CYS A 4 20.50 -2.96 -2.10
CA CYS A 4 19.60 -1.91 -1.61
C CYS A 4 18.49 -1.57 -2.63
N LEU A 5 17.55 -0.70 -2.22
CA LEU A 5 16.45 -0.25 -3.07
C LEU A 5 16.94 0.50 -4.31
N ASP A 6 18.06 1.23 -4.23
CA ASP A 6 18.64 1.91 -5.38
C ASP A 6 19.18 0.91 -6.41
N ASP A 7 19.81 -0.18 -5.97
CA ASP A 7 20.27 -1.24 -6.87
C ASP A 7 19.08 -1.90 -7.61
N ILE A 8 17.96 -2.14 -6.90
CA ILE A 8 16.73 -2.65 -7.53
C ILE A 8 16.23 -1.67 -8.58
N ALA A 9 16.20 -0.37 -8.25
CA ALA A 9 15.74 0.65 -9.17
C ALA A 9 16.61 0.72 -10.44
N ILE A 10 17.93 0.60 -10.29
CA ILE A 10 18.87 0.54 -11.42
C ILE A 10 18.61 -0.70 -12.28
N VAL A 11 18.46 -1.87 -11.66
CA VAL A 11 18.16 -3.12 -12.39
C VAL A 11 16.88 -2.97 -13.20
N VAL A 12 15.79 -2.47 -12.60
CA VAL A 12 14.52 -2.23 -13.29
C VAL A 12 14.71 -1.25 -14.45
N GLN A 13 15.39 -0.13 -14.24
CA GLN A 13 15.59 0.88 -15.27
C GLN A 13 16.43 0.36 -16.45
N SER A 14 17.40 -0.51 -16.17
CA SER A 14 18.26 -1.15 -17.18
C SER A 14 17.65 -2.40 -17.84
N SER A 15 16.50 -2.87 -17.35
CA SER A 15 15.91 -4.16 -17.78
C SER A 15 15.34 -4.14 -19.19
N THR A 16 15.15 -2.95 -19.77
CA THR A 16 14.60 -2.79 -21.13
C THR A 16 15.42 -1.77 -21.90
N VAL A 17 15.74 -2.08 -23.16
CA VAL A 17 16.50 -1.19 -24.05
C VAL A 17 15.77 0.14 -24.28
N THR A 18 14.43 0.10 -24.34
CA THR A 18 13.57 1.25 -24.62
C THR A 18 13.14 2.02 -23.37
N GLY A 19 13.53 1.57 -22.16
CA GLY A 19 13.21 2.27 -20.90
C GLY A 19 11.73 2.23 -20.52
N VAL A 20 10.97 1.22 -20.96
CA VAL A 20 9.54 1.09 -20.65
C VAL A 20 9.29 0.67 -19.19
N ASN A 21 10.27 0.06 -18.55
CA ASN A 21 10.22 -0.26 -17.13
C ASN A 21 10.79 0.91 -16.32
N ILE A 22 9.93 1.54 -15.50
CA ILE A 22 10.28 2.69 -14.66
C ILE A 22 10.18 2.28 -13.19
N ALA A 23 11.29 2.39 -12.46
CA ALA A 23 11.31 2.13 -11.04
C ALA A 23 10.67 3.29 -10.24
N GLN A 24 9.82 2.96 -9.27
CA GLN A 24 9.23 3.91 -8.33
C GLN A 24 9.64 3.51 -6.91
N LYS A 25 10.46 4.34 -6.26
CA LYS A 25 10.87 4.10 -4.87
C LYS A 25 9.74 4.49 -3.93
N VAL A 26 9.43 3.61 -2.98
CA VAL A 26 8.41 3.84 -1.94
C VAL A 26 8.98 4.44 -0.66
N GLY A 27 10.31 4.37 -0.50
CA GLY A 27 11.03 4.95 0.62
C GLY A 27 12.53 4.99 0.38
N THR A 28 13.26 5.59 1.29
CA THR A 28 14.72 5.72 1.24
C THR A 28 15.40 4.88 2.31
N LYS A 29 16.71 4.69 2.16
CA LYS A 29 17.56 3.99 3.13
C LYS A 29 17.60 4.67 4.51
N ASP A 30 17.26 5.97 4.57
CA ASP A 30 17.32 6.78 5.78
C ASP A 30 15.95 6.81 6.51
N GLY A 31 14.98 6.02 6.04
CA GLY A 31 13.66 5.88 6.65
C GLY A 31 12.63 6.90 6.15
N GLU A 32 12.97 7.71 5.14
CA GLU A 32 12.00 8.60 4.51
C GLU A 32 10.97 7.80 3.70
N VAL A 33 9.69 8.11 3.90
CA VAL A 33 8.57 7.48 3.17
C VAL A 33 8.18 8.39 2.00
N LEU A 34 8.42 7.93 0.77
CA LEU A 34 8.10 8.67 -0.45
C LEU A 34 6.64 8.46 -0.89
N VAL A 35 6.11 7.26 -0.62
CA VAL A 35 4.73 6.90 -0.92
C VAL A 35 4.00 6.62 0.41
N PRO A 36 3.32 7.63 0.99
CA PRO A 36 2.64 7.47 2.26
C PRO A 36 1.46 6.51 2.14
N GLN A 37 1.30 5.66 3.15
CA GLN A 37 0.14 4.78 3.29
C GLN A 37 -0.79 5.34 4.37
N SER A 38 -2.10 5.34 4.13
CA SER A 38 -3.11 5.81 5.10
C SER A 38 -4.18 4.75 5.34
N ASP A 39 -4.87 4.81 6.48
CA ASP A 39 -5.99 3.92 6.78
C ASP A 39 -7.27 4.43 6.11
N TRP A 40 -7.35 4.23 4.79
CA TRP A 40 -8.52 4.55 4.00
C TRP A 40 -9.77 3.80 4.48
N ARG A 41 -9.62 2.60 5.04
CA ARG A 41 -10.75 1.81 5.49
C ARG A 41 -11.43 2.51 6.67
N SER A 42 -10.69 2.85 7.72
CA SER A 42 -11.25 3.52 8.88
C SER A 42 -11.74 4.92 8.54
N PHE A 43 -11.02 5.63 7.66
CA PHE A 43 -11.41 6.97 7.18
C PHE A 43 -12.73 6.95 6.40
N LEU A 44 -12.93 6.01 5.47
CA LEU A 44 -14.12 5.96 4.61
C LEU A 44 -15.33 5.27 5.26
N LYS A 45 -15.11 4.45 6.29
CA LYS A 45 -16.17 3.65 6.97
C LYS A 45 -17.38 4.47 7.47
N PRO A 46 -17.22 5.69 8.03
CA PRO A 46 -18.34 6.51 8.50
C PRO A 46 -19.24 7.02 7.37
N PHE A 47 -18.71 7.13 6.14
CA PHE A 47 -19.41 7.73 5.01
C PHE A 47 -20.06 6.69 4.10
N PHE A 48 -19.41 5.52 3.93
CA PHE A 48 -19.81 4.54 2.94
C PHE A 48 -20.28 3.21 3.55
N ARG A 49 -21.25 2.58 2.86
CA ARG A 49 -21.72 1.22 3.13
C ARG A 49 -20.74 0.23 2.52
N MET A 50 -20.50 -0.87 3.23
CA MET A 50 -19.64 -1.94 2.74
C MET A 50 -20.37 -2.73 1.64
N MET A 51 -19.79 -2.80 0.46
CA MET A 51 -20.31 -3.62 -0.63
C MET A 51 -19.85 -5.07 -0.47
N LEU A 52 -20.71 -5.92 0.06
CA LEU A 52 -20.43 -7.36 0.18
C LEU A 52 -20.24 -7.99 -1.21
N GLY A 53 -19.23 -8.85 -1.33
CA GLY A 53 -18.96 -9.56 -2.58
C GLY A 53 -18.47 -8.67 -3.72
N ILE A 54 -17.87 -7.50 -3.44
CA ILE A 54 -17.42 -6.55 -4.47
C ILE A 54 -16.62 -7.19 -5.62
N LYS A 55 -15.83 -8.23 -5.33
CA LYS A 55 -15.02 -8.98 -6.32
C LYS A 55 -15.85 -9.72 -7.38
N LYS A 56 -17.15 -9.95 -7.14
CA LYS A 56 -18.06 -10.59 -8.11
C LYS A 56 -18.53 -9.62 -9.20
N TYR A 57 -18.38 -8.33 -8.97
CA TYR A 57 -18.81 -7.28 -9.89
C TYR A 57 -17.59 -6.75 -10.67
N HIS A 58 -17.75 -6.58 -11.97
CA HIS A 58 -16.66 -6.17 -12.88
C HIS A 58 -16.92 -4.82 -13.53
N HIS A 59 -18.16 -4.33 -13.48
CA HIS A 59 -18.53 -3.04 -14.03
C HIS A 59 -19.18 -2.19 -12.95
N PHE A 60 -18.63 -1.00 -12.74
CA PHE A 60 -19.17 0.01 -11.83
C PHE A 60 -19.41 1.30 -12.61
N ARG A 61 -20.58 1.89 -12.41
CA ARG A 61 -20.96 3.17 -13.02
C ARG A 61 -21.52 4.11 -11.96
N PHE A 62 -21.10 5.36 -12.05
CA PHE A 62 -21.60 6.47 -11.26
C PHE A 62 -22.20 7.50 -12.22
N ASP A 63 -23.23 8.21 -11.78
CA ASP A 63 -23.80 9.32 -12.53
C ASP A 63 -24.26 10.43 -11.57
N THR A 64 -24.49 11.61 -12.12
CA THR A 64 -24.85 12.80 -11.35
C THR A 64 -26.33 12.84 -10.94
N ALA A 65 -27.20 12.06 -11.61
CA ALA A 65 -28.62 12.01 -11.30
C ALA A 65 -28.91 11.14 -10.05
N HIS A 66 -28.06 10.15 -9.79
CA HIS A 66 -28.19 9.22 -8.67
C HIS A 66 -27.01 9.37 -7.70
N HIS A 67 -26.93 10.54 -7.07
CA HIS A 67 -25.90 10.80 -6.06
C HIS A 67 -25.93 9.75 -4.94
N GLY A 68 -24.76 9.36 -4.45
CA GLY A 68 -24.63 8.33 -3.41
C GLY A 68 -24.91 6.89 -3.86
N MET A 69 -25.32 6.68 -5.11
CA MET A 69 -25.57 5.36 -5.68
C MET A 69 -24.42 4.91 -6.57
N VAL A 70 -24.21 3.60 -6.63
CA VAL A 70 -23.36 2.95 -7.63
C VAL A 70 -24.17 1.89 -8.35
N PHE A 71 -24.08 1.90 -9.67
CA PHE A 71 -24.61 0.84 -10.52
C PHE A 71 -23.53 -0.21 -10.69
N ARG A 72 -23.85 -1.48 -10.45
CA ARG A 72 -22.91 -2.60 -10.52
C ARG A 72 -23.44 -3.73 -11.40
N LYS A 73 -22.56 -4.39 -12.15
CA LYS A 73 -22.85 -5.60 -12.93
C LYS A 73 -21.78 -6.67 -12.73
N GLN A 74 -22.18 -7.93 -12.75
CA GLN A 74 -21.25 -9.06 -12.73
C GLN A 74 -20.57 -9.21 -14.08
N TYR A 75 -21.35 -9.35 -15.15
CA TYR A 75 -20.85 -9.43 -16.53
C TYR A 75 -21.35 -8.24 -17.37
N SER A 76 -20.81 -8.06 -18.57
CA SER A 76 -21.15 -6.94 -19.46
C SER A 76 -22.60 -6.96 -19.94
N ASP A 77 -23.19 -8.15 -20.06
CA ASP A 77 -24.57 -8.42 -20.49
C ASP A 77 -25.56 -8.53 -19.32
N SER A 78 -25.06 -8.51 -18.07
CA SER A 78 -25.89 -8.55 -16.88
C SER A 78 -26.71 -7.27 -16.73
N LYS A 79 -27.86 -7.33 -16.05
CA LYS A 79 -28.63 -6.12 -15.70
C LYS A 79 -27.88 -5.28 -14.68
N ASP A 80 -28.06 -3.96 -14.76
CA ASP A 80 -27.56 -3.03 -13.74
C ASP A 80 -28.30 -3.28 -12.42
N GLU A 81 -27.54 -3.45 -11.35
CA GLU A 81 -28.04 -3.45 -9.98
C GLU A 81 -27.63 -2.13 -9.31
N MET A 82 -28.58 -1.39 -8.74
CA MET A 82 -28.30 -0.19 -7.96
C MET A 82 -27.93 -0.56 -6.53
N PHE A 83 -26.87 0.07 -6.01
CA PHE A 83 -26.45 -0.06 -4.62
C PHE A 83 -26.25 1.31 -4.00
N ALA A 84 -26.91 1.57 -2.88
CA ALA A 84 -26.67 2.77 -2.06
C ALA A 84 -25.28 2.67 -1.41
N LEU A 85 -24.32 3.40 -1.97
CA LEU A 85 -22.94 3.40 -1.50
C LEU A 85 -22.76 4.37 -0.34
N LEU A 86 -23.34 5.58 -0.41
CA LEU A 86 -23.35 6.50 0.72
C LEU A 86 -24.29 5.99 1.82
N ARG A 87 -23.91 6.26 3.07
CA ARG A 87 -24.79 6.03 4.22
C ARG A 87 -25.88 7.09 4.29
N ASP A 88 -25.50 8.35 4.08
CA ASP A 88 -26.29 9.56 4.16
C ASP A 88 -25.80 10.55 3.10
N ASP A 89 -26.71 11.14 2.33
CA ASP A 89 -26.39 12.09 1.26
C ASP A 89 -25.83 13.43 1.76
N THR A 90 -26.07 13.74 3.04
CA THR A 90 -25.58 14.95 3.71
C THR A 90 -24.21 14.76 4.36
N CYS A 91 -23.78 13.50 4.56
CA CYS A 91 -22.52 13.17 5.23
C CYS A 91 -21.48 12.69 4.20
N GLN A 92 -20.84 13.66 3.54
CA GLN A 92 -19.79 13.40 2.55
C GLN A 92 -18.41 13.30 3.21
N PRO A 93 -17.50 12.47 2.68
CA PRO A 93 -16.12 12.48 3.13
C PRO A 93 -15.49 13.86 2.88
N PRO A 94 -14.58 14.33 3.75
CA PRO A 94 -13.88 15.58 3.52
C PRO A 94 -12.97 15.48 2.29
N ALA A 95 -12.66 16.63 1.68
CA ALA A 95 -11.77 16.70 0.52
C ALA A 95 -10.31 16.33 0.87
N ASP A 96 -9.93 16.48 2.14
CA ASP A 96 -8.60 16.16 2.64
C ASP A 96 -8.36 14.64 2.68
N ARG A 97 -7.10 14.26 2.50
CA ARG A 97 -6.66 12.86 2.60
C ARG A 97 -6.45 12.46 4.07
N PRO A 98 -6.71 11.19 4.43
CA PRO A 98 -6.37 10.68 5.75
C PRO A 98 -4.87 10.81 6.01
N GLN A 99 -4.52 11.11 7.27
CA GLN A 99 -3.13 11.25 7.67
C GLN A 99 -2.34 9.96 7.39
N PRO A 100 -1.11 10.08 6.85
CA PRO A 100 -0.22 8.95 6.66
C PRO A 100 0.06 8.22 7.97
N ILE A 101 0.04 6.89 7.92
CA ILE A 101 0.47 6.02 9.00
C ILE A 101 1.98 5.88 8.93
N ARG A 102 2.65 6.03 10.08
CA ARG A 102 4.06 5.66 10.20
C ARG A 102 4.17 4.15 10.39
N PRO A 103 5.01 3.45 9.61
CA PRO A 103 5.23 2.03 9.83
C PRO A 103 5.85 1.82 11.22
N PRO A 104 5.40 0.81 12.00
CA PRO A 104 5.83 0.59 13.37
C PRO A 104 7.30 0.13 13.49
N GLY A 105 7.99 -0.07 12.37
CA GLY A 105 9.33 -0.66 12.34
C GLY A 105 9.31 -2.18 12.43
N LEU A 106 10.47 -2.77 12.69
CA LEU A 106 10.63 -4.22 12.85
C LEU A 106 10.49 -4.61 14.32
N ASP A 107 9.74 -5.67 14.60
CA ASP A 107 9.69 -6.26 15.93
C ASP A 107 11.01 -6.96 16.31
N CYS A 108 11.22 -7.24 17.60
CA CYS A 108 12.44 -7.85 18.12
C CYS A 108 12.73 -9.22 17.48
N LYS A 109 11.68 -10.03 17.28
CA LYS A 109 11.80 -11.34 16.65
C LYS A 109 12.31 -11.23 15.22
N ARG A 110 11.85 -10.22 14.48
CA ARG A 110 12.25 -9.95 13.11
C ARG A 110 13.67 -9.40 13.06
N LYS A 111 14.05 -8.49 13.98
CA LYS A 111 15.43 -8.01 14.13
C LYS A 111 16.39 -9.19 14.38
N GLN A 112 16.05 -10.09 15.32
CA GLN A 112 16.85 -11.26 15.63
C GLN A 112 16.98 -12.23 14.45
N TYR A 113 15.88 -12.51 13.75
CA TYR A 113 15.92 -13.35 12.54
C TYR A 113 16.87 -12.77 11.49
N LEU A 114 16.81 -11.44 11.25
CA LEU A 114 17.68 -10.79 10.27
C LEU A 114 19.15 -10.91 10.67
N TYR A 115 19.47 -10.74 11.95
CA TYR A 115 20.82 -10.90 12.47
C TYR A 115 21.34 -12.33 12.37
N GLU A 116 20.53 -13.35 12.66
CA GLU A 116 21.01 -14.74 12.68
C GLU A 116 21.03 -15.41 11.31
N LYS A 117 20.09 -15.05 10.42
CA LYS A 117 19.82 -15.83 9.19
C LYS A 117 20.17 -15.12 7.89
N ILE A 118 20.25 -13.79 7.91
CA ILE A 118 20.44 -12.99 6.69
C ILE A 118 21.87 -12.48 6.45
N PRO A 119 22.84 -12.46 7.40
CA PRO A 119 24.16 -11.86 7.13
C PRO A 119 24.91 -12.46 5.94
N GLU A 120 24.80 -13.77 5.72
CA GLU A 120 25.50 -14.46 4.60
C GLU A 120 25.04 -14.00 3.21
N TYR A 121 23.86 -13.39 3.10
CA TYR A 121 23.31 -12.84 1.86
C TYR A 121 23.60 -11.36 1.69
N CYS A 122 24.23 -10.72 2.68
CA CYS A 122 24.52 -9.29 2.68
C CYS A 122 25.94 -9.01 2.19
N THR A 123 26.11 -7.90 1.47
CA THR A 123 27.47 -7.40 1.21
C THR A 123 28.08 -6.87 2.51
N PRO A 124 29.42 -6.92 2.68
CA PRO A 124 30.08 -6.31 3.83
C PRO A 124 29.70 -4.84 4.03
N ALA A 125 29.47 -4.10 2.94
CA ALA A 125 29.09 -2.68 2.99
C ALA A 125 27.66 -2.42 3.49
N THR A 126 26.77 -3.41 3.46
CA THR A 126 25.37 -3.25 3.86
C THR A 126 24.99 -4.02 5.12
N MET A 127 25.84 -4.96 5.57
CA MET A 127 25.55 -5.91 6.64
C MET A 127 25.13 -5.23 7.95
N ASP A 128 25.88 -4.23 8.41
CA ASP A 128 25.60 -3.52 9.67
C ASP A 128 24.25 -2.78 9.63
N ARG A 129 23.78 -2.42 8.44
CA ARG A 129 22.50 -1.73 8.25
C ARG A 129 21.33 -2.69 8.10
N THR A 130 21.52 -3.81 7.40
CA THR A 130 20.44 -4.77 7.10
C THR A 130 20.24 -5.79 8.21
N CYS A 131 21.32 -6.14 8.90
CA CYS A 131 21.39 -7.17 9.93
C CYS A 131 22.09 -6.64 11.19
N PRO A 132 21.68 -5.50 11.77
CA PRO A 132 22.30 -5.00 12.98
C PRO A 132 22.11 -6.00 14.13
N GLN A 133 23.07 -6.06 15.04
CA GLN A 133 22.91 -6.82 16.27
C GLN A 133 21.67 -6.29 17.02
N PRO A 134 20.74 -7.17 17.45
CA PRO A 134 19.62 -6.75 18.26
C PRO A 134 20.16 -6.16 19.57
N THR A 135 19.91 -4.88 19.81
CA THR A 135 20.08 -4.30 21.13
C THR A 135 18.90 -4.75 22.00
N ASP A 136 19.16 -5.30 23.18
CA ASP A 136 18.16 -5.70 24.19
C ASP A 136 17.41 -4.50 24.78
N VAL A 137 16.80 -3.67 23.94
CA VAL A 137 15.90 -2.61 24.40
C VAL A 137 14.49 -3.16 24.22
N ASN A 138 13.91 -3.57 25.33
CA ASN A 138 12.47 -3.71 25.48
C ASN A 138 11.86 -2.34 25.17
N ASP A 139 11.49 -2.11 23.92
CA ASP A 139 10.60 -1.02 23.53
C ASP A 139 9.17 -1.44 23.91
N ASP A 140 8.84 -1.29 25.19
CA ASP A 140 7.47 -1.27 25.74
C ASP A 140 6.81 0.10 25.46
#